data_AF-A0A7V9Q8G5-F1
#
_entry.id   AF-A0A7V9Q8G5-F1
#
_cell.length_a   1.000
_cell.length_b   1.000
_cell.length_c   1.000
_cell.angle_alpha   90.00
_cell.angle_beta   90.00
_cell.angle_gamma   90.00
#
_symmetry.space_group_name_H-M   'P 1'
#
loop_
_entity.id
_entity.type
_entity.pdbx_description
1 polymer ?
#
loop_
_entity_poly.entity_id
_entity_poly.type
_entity_poly.pdbx_seq_one_letter_code
_entity_poly.pdbx_strand_id
1 'polypeptide(L)'
;MRPNNPQSAIRNPQSVELHIEELVLDGFAPGDHYLIAEVVESELARLFSEQGVPRGFTHSVESARLDAGVFNVAPGSGAKVVGAQVAQAVFGSFKG
;
A
#
# COMPACT_ATOMS: atom_id res chain seq x y z
N MET A 1 -5.57 50.00 0.44
CA MET A 1 -6.08 48.61 0.53
C MET A 1 -5.41 47.79 -0.56
N ARG A 2 -4.57 46.81 -0.21
CA ARG A 2 -3.98 45.83 -1.17
C ARG A 2 -4.76 44.52 -1.05
N PRO A 3 -5.06 43.80 -2.14
CA PRO A 3 -5.79 42.54 -2.07
C PRO A 3 -4.93 41.46 -1.38
N ASN A 4 -5.57 40.69 -0.50
CA ASN A 4 -5.05 39.45 0.06
C ASN A 4 -4.69 38.51 -1.10
N ASN A 5 -3.44 38.09 -1.17
CA ASN A 5 -2.99 37.01 -2.03
C ASN A 5 -3.40 35.69 -1.34
N PRO A 6 -4.39 34.92 -1.84
CA PRO A 6 -4.51 33.53 -1.44
C PRO A 6 -3.35 32.84 -2.13
N GLN A 7 -2.18 32.86 -1.50
CA GLN A 7 -1.08 32.01 -1.90
C GLN A 7 -1.61 30.60 -1.73
N SER A 8 -2.08 30.06 -2.85
CA SER A 8 -2.54 28.71 -3.05
C SER A 8 -1.64 27.84 -2.21
N ALA A 9 -2.22 27.13 -1.24
CA ALA A 9 -1.54 26.05 -0.58
C ALA A 9 -1.01 25.17 -1.71
N ILE A 10 0.28 25.30 -2.00
CA ILE A 10 0.98 24.43 -2.93
C ILE A 10 0.90 23.10 -2.21
N ARG A 11 -0.13 22.30 -2.53
CA ARG A 11 -0.19 20.89 -2.17
C ARG A 11 0.98 20.30 -2.93
N ASN A 12 2.14 20.27 -2.29
CA ASN A 12 3.29 19.58 -2.82
C ASN A 12 2.79 18.14 -3.04
N PRO A 13 2.74 17.64 -4.28
CA PRO A 13 2.27 16.29 -4.50
C PRO A 13 3.22 15.38 -3.71
N GLN A 14 2.67 14.73 -2.69
CA GLN A 14 3.42 13.77 -1.91
C GLN A 14 3.58 12.55 -2.81
N SER A 15 4.72 12.46 -3.49
CA SER A 15 5.09 11.28 -4.27
C SER A 15 5.56 10.20 -3.31
N VAL A 16 5.01 9.00 -3.46
CA VAL A 16 5.46 7.81 -2.74
C VAL A 16 6.03 6.84 -3.77
N GLU A 17 7.25 6.41 -3.54
CA GLU A 17 7.84 5.26 -4.20
C GLU A 17 7.90 4.14 -3.16
N LEU A 18 7.17 3.05 -3.42
CA LEU A 18 7.17 1.86 -2.59
C LEU A 18 7.89 0.76 -3.36
N HIS A 19 9.04 0.34 -2.83
CA HIS A 19 9.75 -0.82 -3.32
C HIS A 19 9.59 -1.96 -2.32
N ILE A 20 9.09 -3.11 -2.79
CA ILE A 20 8.95 -4.32 -1.99
C ILE A 20 9.99 -5.31 -2.53
N GLU A 21 11.05 -5.54 -1.76
CA GLU A 21 12.13 -6.46 -2.19
C GLU A 21 11.60 -7.88 -2.40
N GLU A 22 10.79 -8.37 -1.45
CA GLU A 22 10.22 -9.71 -1.53
C GLU A 22 8.85 -9.76 -0.85
N LEU A 23 7.89 -10.40 -1.52
CA LEU A 23 6.58 -10.75 -0.97
C LEU A 23 6.46 -12.28 -0.91
N VAL A 24 6.72 -12.85 0.26
CA VAL A 24 6.60 -14.30 0.49
C VAL A 24 5.16 -14.64 0.86
N LEU A 25 4.51 -15.46 0.03
CA LEU A 25 3.16 -15.96 0.25
C LEU A 25 3.16 -17.49 0.18
N ASP A 26 3.02 -18.14 1.33
CA ASP A 26 2.94 -19.59 1.42
C ASP A 26 1.52 -20.10 1.20
N GLY A 27 1.38 -21.29 0.60
CA GLY A 27 0.11 -21.99 0.46
C GLY A 27 -0.74 -21.60 -0.76
N PHE A 28 -0.20 -20.81 -1.69
CA PHE A 28 -0.87 -20.48 -2.96
C PHE A 28 -0.36 -21.31 -4.13
N ALA A 29 -1.19 -21.50 -5.15
CA ALA A 29 -0.78 -22.21 -6.35
C ALA A 29 0.32 -21.40 -7.09
N PRO A 30 1.32 -22.06 -7.70
CA PRO A 30 2.32 -21.38 -8.51
C PRO A 30 1.75 -20.60 -9.70
N GLY A 31 0.48 -20.77 -10.09
CA GLY A 31 -0.15 -19.93 -11.11
C GLY A 31 -0.65 -18.58 -10.58
N ASP A 32 -0.87 -18.46 -9.27
CA ASP A 32 -1.57 -17.32 -8.67
C ASP A 32 -0.63 -16.19 -8.25
N HIS A 33 0.67 -16.45 -8.06
CA HIS A 33 1.59 -15.47 -7.51
C HIS A 33 1.70 -14.20 -8.36
N TYR A 34 1.76 -14.33 -9.69
CA TYR A 34 1.82 -13.16 -10.59
C TYR A 34 0.55 -12.31 -10.49
N LEU A 35 -0.62 -12.96 -10.45
CA LEU A 35 -1.90 -12.25 -10.35
C LEU A 35 -2.08 -11.60 -8.98
N ILE A 36 -1.62 -12.26 -7.90
CA ILE A 36 -1.62 -11.68 -6.57
C ILE A 36 -0.71 -10.45 -6.55
N ALA A 37 0.51 -10.53 -7.11
CA ALA A 37 1.45 -9.42 -7.16
C ALA A 37 0.89 -8.20 -7.93
N GLU A 38 0.31 -8.42 -9.12
CA GLU A 38 -0.32 -7.36 -9.91
C GLU A 38 -1.46 -6.66 -9.14
N VAL A 39 -2.26 -7.44 -8.43
CA VAL A 39 -3.38 -6.90 -7.63
C VAL A 39 -2.86 -6.16 -6.40
N VAL A 40 -1.80 -6.65 -5.76
CA VAL A 40 -1.16 -5.95 -4.63
C VAL A 40 -0.65 -4.58 -5.07
N GLU A 41 0.08 -4.50 -6.18
CA GLU A 41 0.62 -3.25 -6.71
C GLU A 41 -0.50 -2.25 -7.03
N SER A 42 -1.50 -2.67 -7.81
CA SER A 42 -2.61 -1.79 -8.20
C SER A 42 -3.46 -1.35 -7.00
N GLU A 43 -3.72 -2.22 -6.03
CA GLU A 43 -4.48 -1.87 -4.84
C GLU A 43 -3.68 -0.93 -3.91
N LEU A 44 -2.37 -1.14 -3.73
CA LEU A 44 -1.54 -0.20 -2.97
C LEU A 44 -1.51 1.18 -3.63
N ALA A 45 -1.33 1.24 -4.95
CA ALA A 45 -1.40 2.51 -5.69
C ALA A 45 -2.75 3.22 -5.49
N ARG A 46 -3.86 2.46 -5.50
CA ARG A 46 -5.19 2.98 -5.18
C ARG A 46 -5.29 3.49 -3.75
N LEU A 47 -4.82 2.73 -2.75
CA LEU A 47 -4.88 3.11 -1.34
C LEU A 47 -4.07 4.38 -1.04
N PHE A 48 -2.84 4.48 -1.57
CA PHE A 48 -2.01 5.69 -1.41
C PHE A 48 -2.60 6.91 -2.13
N SER A 49 -3.19 6.73 -3.32
CA SER A 49 -3.80 7.85 -4.05
C SER A 49 -5.10 8.33 -3.41
N GLU A 50 -5.93 7.44 -2.88
CA GLU A 50 -7.22 7.79 -2.26
C GLU A 50 -7.08 8.28 -0.81
N GLN A 51 -6.25 7.61 -0.01
CA GLN A 51 -6.14 7.89 1.43
C GLN A 51 -4.92 8.74 1.78
N GLY A 52 -4.06 9.00 0.80
CA GLY A 52 -2.80 9.72 0.99
C GLY A 52 -1.75 8.88 1.69
N VAL A 53 -0.61 9.52 1.94
CA VAL A 53 0.54 8.90 2.59
C VAL A 53 0.31 8.84 4.10
N PRO A 54 0.32 7.64 4.73
CA PRO A 54 0.21 7.52 6.18
C PRO A 54 1.31 8.31 6.89
N ARG A 55 1.04 8.88 8.07
CA ARG A 55 2.02 9.71 8.80
C ARG A 55 3.30 8.96 9.18
N GLY A 56 3.26 7.62 9.26
CA GLY A 56 4.42 6.76 9.48
C GLY A 56 5.44 6.76 8.34
N PHE A 57 5.09 7.28 7.14
CA PHE A 57 5.96 7.35 5.96
C PHE A 57 6.86 8.60 5.89
N THR A 58 6.92 9.39 6.97
CA THR A 58 7.56 10.73 6.97
C THR A 58 9.09 10.72 6.93
N HIS A 59 9.71 9.56 7.12
CA HIS A 59 11.15 9.35 6.93
C HIS A 59 11.33 8.11 6.05
N SER A 60 12.43 8.00 5.29
CA SER A 60 12.81 6.75 4.62
C SER A 60 12.74 5.63 5.65
N VAL A 61 11.65 4.85 5.58
CA VAL A 61 11.41 3.73 6.45
C VAL A 61 12.27 2.60 5.87
N GLU A 62 13.55 2.58 6.22
CA GLU A 62 14.39 1.40 6.07
C GLU A 62 13.97 0.38 7.15
N SER A 63 12.72 -0.10 7.05
CA SER A 63 12.21 -1.13 7.93
C SER A 63 12.86 -2.45 7.53
N ALA A 64 13.80 -2.92 8.36
CA ALA A 64 14.43 -4.23 8.17
C ALA A 64 13.40 -5.38 8.08
N ARG A 65 12.19 -5.19 8.63
CA ARG A 65 11.04 -6.08 8.48
C ARG A 65 9.75 -5.34 8.83
N LEU A 66 8.76 -5.37 7.94
CA LEU A 66 7.41 -4.89 8.23
C LEU A 66 6.52 -6.10 8.52
N ASP A 67 5.95 -6.15 9.73
CA ASP A 67 4.89 -7.11 10.03
C ASP A 67 3.56 -6.52 9.55
N ALA A 68 3.08 -7.00 8.41
CA ALA A 68 1.78 -6.60 7.85
C ALA A 68 0.59 -7.24 8.60
N GLY A 69 0.85 -8.03 9.65
CA GLY A 69 -0.14 -8.70 10.47
C GLY A 69 -0.66 -10.00 9.85
N VAL A 70 -1.74 -10.51 10.45
CA VAL A 70 -2.43 -11.72 10.01
C VAL A 70 -3.72 -11.33 9.29
N PHE A 71 -3.89 -11.81 8.06
CA PHE A 71 -5.15 -11.70 7.34
C PHE A 71 -5.70 -13.10 7.08
N ASN A 72 -7.03 -13.25 7.17
CA ASN A 72 -7.67 -14.55 7.04
C ASN A 72 -8.35 -14.64 5.67
N VAL A 73 -7.81 -15.48 4.79
CA VAL A 73 -8.37 -15.72 3.46
C VAL A 73 -9.39 -16.85 3.55
N ALA A 74 -10.60 -16.63 3.03
CA ALA A 74 -11.58 -17.71 2.96
C ALA A 74 -11.11 -18.81 1.99
N PRO A 75 -11.30 -20.11 2.31
CA PRO A 75 -10.96 -21.20 1.41
C PRO A 75 -11.59 -21.00 0.03
N GLY A 76 -10.82 -21.15 -1.05
CA GLY A 76 -11.28 -20.95 -2.42
C GLY A 76 -11.40 -19.50 -2.86
N SER A 77 -10.92 -18.54 -2.07
CA SER A 77 -10.79 -17.15 -2.53
C SER A 77 -9.85 -17.07 -3.72
N GLY A 78 -10.30 -16.39 -4.79
CA GLY A 78 -9.46 -16.17 -5.96
C GLY A 78 -8.29 -15.22 -5.67
N ALA A 79 -7.22 -15.35 -6.45
CA ALA A 79 -5.99 -14.53 -6.36
C ALA A 79 -6.24 -13.01 -6.25
N LYS A 80 -7.28 -12.48 -6.91
CA LYS A 80 -7.64 -11.05 -6.81
C LYS A 80 -8.10 -10.63 -5.41
N VAL A 81 -8.89 -11.46 -4.75
CA VAL A 81 -9.35 -11.16 -3.38
C VAL A 81 -8.17 -11.22 -2.42
N VAL A 82 -7.30 -12.21 -2.60
CA VAL A 82 -6.07 -12.37 -1.81
C VAL A 82 -5.16 -11.16 -1.96
N GLY A 83 -4.85 -10.74 -3.20
CA GLY A 83 -3.99 -9.58 -3.43
C GLY A 83 -4.53 -8.30 -2.83
N ALA A 84 -5.85 -8.07 -2.92
CA ALA A 84 -6.48 -6.90 -2.31
C ALA A 84 -6.36 -6.92 -0.78
N GLN A 85 -6.56 -8.09 -0.15
CA GLN A 85 -6.42 -8.24 1.30
C GLN A 85 -4.97 -8.04 1.77
N VAL A 86 -3.99 -8.58 1.03
CA VAL A 86 -2.56 -8.36 1.29
C VAL A 86 -2.23 -6.86 1.23
N ALA A 87 -2.64 -6.17 0.17
CA ALA A 87 -2.40 -4.73 0.02
C ALA A 87 -3.02 -3.90 1.16
N GLN A 88 -4.24 -4.25 1.59
CA GLN A 88 -4.90 -3.58 2.70
C GLN A 88 -4.17 -3.80 4.04
N ALA A 89 -3.67 -5.01 4.28
CA ALA A 89 -2.89 -5.34 5.47
C ALA A 89 -1.56 -4.55 5.50
N VAL A 90 -0.83 -4.55 4.38
CA VAL A 90 0.41 -3.77 4.22
C VAL A 90 0.13 -2.28 4.42
N PHE A 91 -0.86 -1.71 3.75
CA PHE A 91 -1.20 -0.30 3.91
C PHE A 91 -1.62 0.06 5.36
N GLY A 92 -2.36 -0.84 6.00
CA GLY A 92 -2.79 -0.70 7.40
C GLY A 92 -1.62 -0.67 8.38
N SER A 93 -0.57 -1.47 8.13
CA SER A 93 0.61 -1.51 8.99
C SER A 93 1.36 -0.16 9.07
N PHE A 94 1.23 0.70 8.06
CA PHE A 94 1.82 2.05 8.07
C PHE A 94 1.02 3.08 8.87
N LYS A 95 -0.20 2.75 9.30
CA LYS A 95 -1.03 3.62 10.15
C LYS A 95 -0.75 3.42 11.64
N GLY A 96 -0.06 2.34 12.01
CA GLY A 96 0.25 1.93 13.38
C GLY A 96 1.49 2.60 13.95
#